data_AF-A0AAW2B0G6-F1
#
_entry.id   AF-A0AAW2B0G6-F1
#
_cell.length_a   1.000
_cell.length_b   1.000
_cell.length_c   1.000
_cell.angle_alpha   90.00
_cell.angle_beta   90.00
_cell.angle_gamma   90.00
#
_symmetry.space_group_name_H-M   'P 1'
#
loop_
_entity.id
_entity.type
_entity.pdbx_description
1 polymer ?
#
loop_
_entity_poly.entity_id
_entity_poly.type
_entity_poly.pdbx_seq_one_letter_code
_entity_poly.pdbx_strand_id
1 'polypeptide(L)'
;VFVADAVKSESVTEGESVSLNSSFTQIHTHEEIEWKFAEFLIARVKNKESVFYSRSAEGRFRDRLKLDHQTGSLTIINSRTTDSGLYTVSRDTTINTINLTVY
;
A
#
# COMPACT_ATOMS: atom_id res chain seq x y z
N VAL A 1 -20.96 -8.65 -20.36
CA VAL A 1 -20.51 -7.32 -19.89
C VAL A 1 -19.11 -7.52 -19.34
N PHE A 2 -18.09 -7.04 -20.04
CA PHE A 2 -16.72 -7.08 -19.53
C PHE A 2 -16.61 -6.00 -18.47
N VAL A 3 -16.48 -6.40 -17.20
CA VAL A 3 -16.15 -5.45 -16.14
C VAL A 3 -14.68 -5.11 -16.37
N ALA A 4 -14.41 -3.87 -16.76
CA ALA A 4 -13.06 -3.35 -16.73
C ALA A 4 -12.58 -3.42 -15.27
N ASP A 5 -11.53 -4.19 -15.02
CA ASP A 5 -10.82 -4.20 -13.74
C ASP A 5 -10.27 -2.79 -13.52
N ALA A 6 -11.04 -1.95 -12.84
CA ALA A 6 -10.76 -0.53 -12.72
C ALA A 6 -9.60 -0.35 -11.74
N VAL A 7 -8.39 -0.14 -12.27
CA VAL A 7 -7.24 0.26 -11.47
C VAL A 7 -7.60 1.54 -10.72
N LYS A 8 -7.61 1.47 -9.40
CA LYS A 8 -7.89 2.63 -8.57
C LYS A 8 -6.75 3.63 -8.73
N SER A 9 -7.07 4.90 -8.96
CA SER A 9 -6.07 5.96 -9.08
C SER A 9 -6.22 6.94 -7.92
N GLU A 10 -5.11 7.29 -7.29
CA GLU A 10 -5.02 8.30 -6.23
C GLU A 10 -3.95 9.32 -6.59
N SER A 11 -4.14 10.57 -6.18
CA SER A 11 -3.16 11.63 -6.34
C SER A 11 -2.98 12.42 -5.05
N VAL A 12 -1.78 12.97 -4.89
CA VAL A 12 -1.39 13.75 -3.71
C VAL A 12 -0.34 14.79 -4.08
N THR A 13 -0.27 15.90 -3.35
CA THR A 13 0.79 16.89 -3.48
C THR A 13 2.05 16.41 -2.76
N GLU A 14 3.22 16.63 -3.34
CA GLU A 14 4.51 16.33 -2.71
C GLU A 14 4.59 16.98 -1.31
N GLY A 15 5.10 16.21 -0.35
CA GLY A 15 5.17 16.59 1.06
C GLY A 15 3.92 16.23 1.88
N GLU A 16 2.77 16.01 1.25
CA GLU A 16 1.56 15.58 1.95
C GLU A 16 1.56 14.07 2.21
N SER A 17 0.69 13.63 3.13
CA SER A 17 0.50 12.21 3.41
C SER A 17 -0.68 11.68 2.59
N VAL A 18 -0.54 10.46 2.06
CA VAL A 18 -1.61 9.78 1.31
C VAL A 18 -1.90 8.43 1.95
N SER A 19 -3.18 8.05 1.98
CA SER A 19 -3.62 6.75 2.50
C SER A 19 -4.22 5.90 1.38
N LEU A 20 -3.44 4.93 0.92
CA LEU A 20 -3.85 3.96 -0.08
C LEU A 20 -4.82 2.96 0.57
N ASN A 21 -6.10 3.04 0.20
CA ASN A 21 -7.11 2.16 0.76
C ASN A 21 -6.99 0.75 0.15
N SER A 22 -6.90 -0.26 1.00
CA SER A 22 -6.74 -1.67 0.60
C SER A 22 -7.98 -2.29 -0.07
N SER A 23 -9.12 -1.59 -0.02
CA SER A 23 -10.49 -2.05 -0.32
C SER A 23 -11.04 -3.09 0.65
N PHE A 24 -10.32 -3.42 1.73
CA PHE A 24 -10.80 -4.36 2.75
C PHE A 24 -11.42 -3.65 3.95
N THR A 25 -12.57 -4.13 4.40
CA THR A 25 -13.29 -3.55 5.54
C THR A 25 -12.71 -3.95 6.89
N GLN A 26 -12.21 -5.20 7.01
CA GLN A 26 -11.65 -5.73 8.24
C GLN A 26 -10.63 -6.85 7.95
N ILE A 27 -9.53 -6.86 8.70
CA ILE A 27 -8.55 -7.94 8.82
C ILE A 27 -8.91 -8.80 10.04
N HIS A 28 -9.04 -10.11 9.84
CA HIS A 28 -9.25 -11.11 10.87
C HIS A 28 -7.92 -11.72 11.35
N THR A 29 -7.96 -12.36 12.52
CA THR A 29 -6.83 -13.13 13.04
C THR A 29 -6.44 -14.23 12.04
N HIS A 30 -5.14 -14.41 11.81
CA HIS A 30 -4.52 -15.31 10.81
C HIS A 30 -4.49 -14.81 9.37
N GLU A 31 -5.13 -13.69 9.05
CA GLU A 31 -5.01 -13.10 7.73
C GLU A 31 -3.71 -12.30 7.59
N GLU A 32 -3.22 -12.26 6.36
CA GLU A 32 -2.00 -11.59 5.97
C GLU A 32 -2.32 -10.64 4.83
N ILE A 33 -1.92 -9.37 5.00
CA ILE A 33 -1.96 -8.38 3.93
C ILE A 33 -0.54 -7.95 3.63
N GLU A 34 -0.21 -7.97 2.35
CA GLU A 34 1.08 -7.52 1.83
C GLU A 34 0.89 -6.33 0.92
N TRP A 35 1.79 -5.35 1.05
CA TRP A 35 1.90 -4.21 0.15
C TRP A 35 3.20 -4.26 -0.62
N LYS A 36 3.08 -4.18 -1.94
CA LYS A 36 4.20 -4.08 -2.87
C LYS A 36 4.17 -2.74 -3.60
N PHE A 37 5.35 -2.18 -3.82
CA PHE A 37 5.57 -1.10 -4.77
C PHE A 37 6.34 -1.67 -5.96
N ALA A 38 5.72 -1.65 -7.14
CA ALA A 38 6.14 -2.50 -8.26
C ALA A 38 6.30 -3.96 -7.79
N GLU A 39 7.50 -4.54 -7.90
CA GLU A 39 7.79 -5.92 -7.46
C GLU A 39 8.34 -6.02 -6.02
N PHE A 40 8.56 -4.88 -5.36
CA PHE A 40 9.21 -4.82 -4.06
C PHE A 40 8.20 -4.86 -2.91
N LEU A 41 8.30 -5.86 -2.03
CA LEU A 41 7.53 -5.89 -0.77
C LEU A 41 8.01 -4.77 0.15
N ILE A 42 7.12 -3.86 0.52
CA ILE A 42 7.45 -2.67 1.33
C ILE A 42 6.85 -2.72 2.73
N ALA A 43 5.69 -3.37 2.88
CA ALA A 43 5.04 -3.52 4.18
C ALA A 43 4.16 -4.78 4.21
N ARG A 44 3.94 -5.31 5.40
CA ARG A 44 3.06 -6.44 5.65
C ARG A 44 2.37 -6.29 7.00
N VAL A 45 1.11 -6.70 7.11
CA VAL A 45 0.44 -6.93 8.39
C VAL A 45 0.01 -8.39 8.49
N LYS A 46 0.32 -9.01 9.63
CA LYS A 46 -0.13 -10.38 9.98
C LYS A 46 -0.37 -10.45 11.48
N ASN A 47 -1.47 -11.04 11.91
CA ASN A 47 -1.79 -11.19 13.35
C ASN A 47 -1.72 -9.86 14.15
N LYS A 48 -2.13 -8.74 13.52
CA LYS A 48 -2.03 -7.37 14.09
C LYS A 48 -0.61 -6.86 14.34
N GLU A 49 0.40 -7.53 13.80
CA GLU A 49 1.78 -7.05 13.77
C GLU A 49 2.11 -6.50 12.39
N SER A 50 2.67 -5.30 12.36
CA SER A 50 3.13 -4.64 11.14
C SER A 50 4.65 -4.79 10.98
N VAL A 51 5.07 -5.18 9.78
CA VAL A 51 6.47 -5.28 9.37
C VAL A 51 6.70 -4.35 8.20
N PHE A 52 7.75 -3.53 8.28
CA PHE A 52 8.17 -2.62 7.23
C PHE A 52 9.54 -3.01 6.70
N TYR A 53 9.67 -3.15 5.39
CA TYR A 53 10.91 -3.57 4.75
C TYR A 53 11.74 -2.34 4.37
N SER A 54 12.39 -1.74 5.35
CA SER A 54 13.09 -0.45 5.22
C SER A 54 14.27 -0.41 4.24
N ARG A 55 14.79 -1.55 3.80
CA ARG A 55 15.83 -1.68 2.76
C ARG A 55 15.26 -2.02 1.38
N SER A 56 13.97 -2.35 1.30
CA SER A 56 13.27 -2.65 0.06
C SER A 56 13.04 -1.38 -0.75
N ALA A 57 12.81 -1.52 -2.06
CA ALA A 57 12.68 -0.40 -3.00
C ALA A 57 13.79 0.67 -2.78
N GLU A 58 15.04 0.20 -2.63
CA GLU A 58 16.24 1.04 -2.40
C GLU A 58 16.17 1.90 -1.12
N GLY A 59 15.34 1.51 -0.15
CA GLY A 59 15.13 2.26 1.08
C GLY A 59 14.28 3.52 0.91
N ARG A 60 13.61 3.67 -0.24
CA ARG A 60 12.75 4.83 -0.58
C ARG A 60 11.76 5.16 0.52
N PHE A 61 11.12 4.15 1.10
CA PHE A 61 10.02 4.32 2.06
C PHE A 61 10.46 4.26 3.53
N ARG A 62 11.77 4.27 3.79
CA ARG A 62 12.31 4.19 5.15
C ARG A 62 11.70 5.26 6.05
N ASP A 63 11.20 4.83 7.20
CA ASP A 63 10.59 5.67 8.24
C ASP A 63 9.34 6.47 7.78
N ARG A 64 8.77 6.14 6.60
CA ARG A 64 7.65 6.87 5.98
C ARG A 64 6.38 6.05 5.78
N LEU A 65 6.33 4.80 6.23
CA LEU A 65 5.15 3.95 6.10
C LEU A 65 4.43 3.77 7.44
N LYS A 66 3.10 3.75 7.37
CA LYS A 66 2.23 3.30 8.46
C LYS A 66 1.18 2.34 7.89
N LEU A 67 0.79 1.36 8.69
CA LEU A 67 -0.28 0.42 8.35
C LEU A 67 -1.42 0.55 9.35
N ASP A 68 -2.64 0.57 8.83
CA ASP A 68 -3.84 0.45 9.64
C ASP A 68 -4.12 -1.03 9.93
N HIS A 69 -4.11 -1.44 11.19
CA HIS A 69 -4.23 -2.86 11.57
C HIS A 69 -5.67 -3.41 11.43
N GLN A 70 -6.65 -2.54 11.18
CA GLN A 70 -8.05 -2.95 11.02
C GLN A 70 -8.38 -3.21 9.55
N THR A 71 -7.95 -2.35 8.63
CA THR A 71 -8.28 -2.38 7.20
C THR A 71 -7.11 -2.82 6.33
N GLY A 72 -5.87 -2.70 6.83
CA GLY A 72 -4.66 -2.95 6.05
C GLY A 72 -4.32 -1.83 5.08
N SER A 73 -4.93 -0.66 5.23
CA SER A 73 -4.60 0.51 4.42
C SER A 73 -3.16 0.98 4.71
N LEU A 74 -2.44 1.36 3.66
CA LEU A 74 -1.08 1.85 3.74
C LEU A 74 -1.07 3.37 3.69
N THR A 75 -0.49 4.01 4.68
CA THR A 75 -0.22 5.45 4.66
C THR A 75 1.25 5.71 4.35
N ILE A 76 1.49 6.55 3.35
CA ILE A 76 2.81 7.10 3.03
C ILE A 76 2.83 8.52 3.57
N ILE A 77 3.71 8.79 4.53
CA ILE A 77 3.90 10.14 5.09
C ILE A 77 4.98 10.89 4.31
N ASN A 78 4.81 12.21 4.17
CA ASN A 78 5.77 13.08 3.46
C ASN A 78 6.10 12.50 2.07
N SER A 79 5.06 12.35 1.25
CA SER A 79 5.15 11.75 -0.09
C SER A 79 6.11 12.53 -0.97
N ARG A 80 6.70 11.83 -1.96
CA ARG A 80 7.66 12.39 -2.91
C ARG A 80 7.24 12.03 -4.31
N THR A 81 7.60 12.84 -5.30
CA THR A 81 7.41 12.52 -6.72
C THR A 81 7.93 11.11 -7.09
N THR A 82 9.03 10.67 -6.46
CA THR A 82 9.59 9.31 -6.61
C THR A 82 8.70 8.20 -6.04
N ASP A 83 7.74 8.49 -5.18
CA ASP A 83 6.81 7.50 -4.63
C ASP A 83 5.65 7.20 -5.60
N SER A 84 5.56 7.93 -6.72
CA SER A 84 4.58 7.65 -7.77
C SER A 84 4.82 6.28 -8.40
N GLY A 85 3.73 5.59 -8.73
CA GLY A 85 3.76 4.29 -9.39
C GLY A 85 2.64 3.36 -8.94
N LEU A 86 2.76 2.09 -9.34
CA LEU A 86 1.80 1.05 -9.02
C LEU A 86 2.11 0.41 -7.67
N TYR A 87 1.08 0.39 -6.83
CA TYR A 87 1.03 -0.31 -5.58
C TYR A 87 0.08 -1.48 -5.71
N THR A 88 0.53 -2.64 -5.24
CA THR A 88 -0.29 -3.85 -5.21
C THR A 88 -0.49 -4.27 -3.77
N VAL A 89 -1.74 -4.48 -3.40
CA VAL A 89 -2.12 -5.04 -2.11
C VAL A 89 -2.73 -6.41 -2.32
N SER A 90 -2.29 -7.41 -1.56
CA SER A 90 -2.80 -8.77 -1.65
C SER A 90 -3.26 -9.29 -0.29
N ARG A 91 -4.39 -10.00 -0.30
CA ARG A 91 -4.95 -10.76 0.82
C ARG A 91 -5.44 -12.10 0.29
N ASP A 92 -4.83 -13.18 0.73
CA ASP A 92 -5.10 -14.54 0.23
C ASP A 92 -5.07 -14.61 -1.31
N THR A 93 -6.23 -14.78 -1.95
CA THR A 93 -6.38 -14.83 -3.42
C THR A 93 -6.81 -13.51 -4.04
N THR A 94 -7.10 -12.49 -3.23
CA THR A 94 -7.55 -11.18 -3.69
C THR A 94 -6.36 -10.24 -3.84
N ILE A 95 -6.25 -9.65 -5.03
CA ILE A 95 -5.20 -8.68 -5.37
C ILE A 95 -5.89 -7.41 -5.85
N ASN A 96 -5.55 -6.26 -5.26
CA ASN A 96 -5.98 -4.96 -5.72
C ASN A 96 -4.77 -4.13 -6.14
N THR A 97 -4.92 -3.37 -7.21
CA THR A 97 -3.86 -2.48 -7.72
C THR A 97 -4.30 -1.03 -7.66
N ILE A 98 -3.40 -0.18 -7.17
CA ILE A 98 -3.61 1.25 -6.99
C ILE A 98 -2.47 1.99 -7.68
N ASN A 99 -2.80 2.93 -8.55
CA ASN A 99 -1.85 3.85 -9.12
C ASN A 99 -1.79 5.14 -8.28
N LEU A 100 -0.62 5.48 -7.76
CA LEU A 100 -0.38 6.73 -7.05
C LEU A 100 0.39 7.70 -7.95
N THR A 101 -0.11 8.92 -8.08
CA THR A 101 0.61 10.04 -8.71
C THR A 101 0.86 11.13 -7.68
N VAL A 102 2.13 11.45 -7.45
CA VAL A 102 2.54 12.56 -6.58
C VAL A 102 2.96 13.75 -7.46
N TYR A 103 2.36 14.92 -7.20
CA TYR A 103 2.60 16.16 -7.95
C TYR A 103 3.54 17.11 -7.23
#